data_AF-A0A1I1U6B1-F1
#
_entry.id   AF-A0A1I1U6B1-F1
#
_cell.length_a   1.000
_cell.length_b   1.000
_cell.length_c   1.000
_cell.angle_alpha   90.00
_cell.angle_beta   90.00
_cell.angle_gamma   90.00
#
_symmetry.space_group_name_H-M   'P 1'
#
loop_
_entity.id
_entity.type
_entity.pdbx_description
1 polymer ?
#
loop_
_entity_poly.entity_id
_entity_poly.type
_entity_poly.pdbx_seq_one_letter_code
_entity_poly.pdbx_strand_id
1 'polypeptide(L)'
;MFPIFYHALALFWFTPFVNQPTTVQADYEALVAAERSFAKAGIDKGIRDAFLANLDEKSVVFVQNQFRPGKATYEKSPVGPAKLSWRPNYAEIAKSGTLGFTTGPFELRPRSLEEVPVAYGQFTSVWQKTTTGNWKVLIDFGCTHEKPNQPAPELNPPNQFATKVVAGLDTSVISRELRQVESLFAETARQKSLHDAYQPVLPASDSIRLLREGHVLYEGATAKHLANSSIQQVDYQPAQTIAAPSGDLGFSYGYATFNQIKQAYLRIWRKRNGHWQLAQEVLSLKFS
;
A
#
# COMPACT_ATOMS: atom_id res chain seq x y z
N MET A 1 76.33 20.61 -14.25
CA MET A 1 75.35 19.55 -14.54
C MET A 1 74.18 19.80 -13.59
N PHE A 2 73.06 20.32 -14.09
CA PHE A 2 71.92 20.81 -13.27
C PHE A 2 71.03 19.63 -12.82
N PRO A 3 70.52 19.62 -11.56
CA PRO A 3 69.55 18.61 -11.15
C PRO A 3 68.13 19.01 -11.53
N ILE A 4 67.40 18.09 -12.16
CA ILE A 4 65.99 18.24 -12.53
C ILE A 4 65.14 17.81 -11.32
N PHE A 5 64.36 18.75 -10.75
CA PHE A 5 63.35 18.44 -9.73
C PHE A 5 62.01 18.11 -10.38
N TYR A 6 61.59 16.84 -10.29
CA TYR A 6 60.23 16.43 -10.65
C TYR A 6 59.25 16.90 -9.56
N HIS A 7 58.41 17.87 -9.89
CA HIS A 7 57.25 18.22 -9.07
C HIS A 7 56.11 17.24 -9.38
N ALA A 8 55.79 16.37 -8.42
CA ALA A 8 54.60 15.53 -8.50
C ALA A 8 53.36 16.38 -8.19
N LEU A 9 52.54 16.64 -9.21
CA LEU A 9 51.23 17.25 -9.05
C LEU A 9 50.26 16.21 -8.47
N ALA A 10 49.91 16.34 -7.20
CA ALA A 10 48.85 15.52 -6.59
C ALA A 10 47.48 16.06 -7.06
N LEU A 11 46.84 15.35 -7.99
CA LEU A 11 45.43 15.58 -8.34
C LEU A 11 44.54 15.08 -7.21
N PHE A 12 44.01 16.00 -6.40
CA PHE A 12 42.93 15.72 -5.46
C PHE A 12 41.62 15.56 -6.23
N TRP A 13 41.13 14.32 -6.30
CA TRP A 13 39.79 14.02 -6.79
C TRP A 13 38.78 14.46 -5.73
N PHE A 14 38.17 15.63 -5.91
CA PHE A 14 36.97 16.00 -5.16
C PHE A 14 35.83 15.08 -5.62
N THR A 15 35.55 14.03 -4.85
CA THR A 15 34.27 13.33 -4.97
C THR A 15 33.19 14.29 -4.48
N PRO A 16 32.26 14.76 -5.34
CA PRO A 16 31.17 15.59 -4.88
C PRO A 16 30.38 14.81 -3.83
N PHE A 17 30.26 15.39 -2.64
CA PHE A 17 29.43 14.84 -1.59
C PHE A 17 27.98 14.88 -2.10
N VAL A 18 27.47 13.74 -2.58
CA VAL A 18 26.05 13.65 -2.94
C VAL A 18 25.27 13.78 -1.65
N ASN A 19 24.68 14.95 -1.44
CA ASN A 19 23.91 15.25 -0.25
C ASN A 19 22.69 14.33 -0.25
N GLN A 20 22.70 13.28 0.59
CA GLN A 20 21.56 12.38 0.67
C GLN A 20 20.36 13.13 1.26
N PRO A 21 19.13 12.87 0.77
CA PRO A 21 17.94 13.52 1.32
C PRO A 21 17.84 13.26 2.82
N THR A 22 17.66 14.32 3.60
CA THR A 22 17.53 14.24 5.06
C THR A 22 16.18 13.69 5.50
N THR A 23 15.15 13.84 4.67
CA THR A 23 13.79 13.34 4.91
C THR A 23 13.32 12.44 3.76
N VAL A 24 12.19 11.76 3.97
CA VAL A 24 11.53 10.94 2.94
C VAL A 24 10.67 11.73 1.96
N GLN A 25 10.75 13.07 1.94
CA GLN A 25 9.89 13.90 1.08
C GLN A 25 10.03 13.55 -0.41
N ALA A 26 11.26 13.52 -0.93
CA ALA A 26 11.50 13.20 -2.34
C ALA A 26 11.05 11.77 -2.70
N ASP A 27 11.15 10.82 -1.76
CA ASP A 27 10.68 9.45 -1.96
C ASP A 27 9.14 9.38 -1.98
N TYR A 28 8.48 10.15 -1.10
CA TYR A 28 7.02 10.30 -1.08
C TYR A 28 6.49 10.90 -2.39
N GLU A 29 7.09 11.98 -2.86
CA GLU A 29 6.72 12.64 -4.11
C GLU A 29 6.91 11.69 -5.30
N ALA A 30 8.01 10.95 -5.33
CA ALA A 30 8.26 9.92 -6.35
C ALA A 30 7.25 8.77 -6.31
N LEU A 31 6.82 8.34 -5.12
CA LEU A 31 5.77 7.33 -4.94
C LEU A 31 4.43 7.82 -5.49
N VAL A 32 4.01 9.04 -5.14
CA VAL A 32 2.76 9.63 -5.64
C VAL A 32 2.82 9.84 -7.16
N ALA A 33 3.97 10.27 -7.70
CA ALA A 33 4.18 10.39 -9.14
C ALA A 33 4.09 9.03 -9.85
N ALA A 34 4.64 7.96 -9.25
CA ALA A 34 4.54 6.61 -9.79
C ALA A 34 3.09 6.14 -9.89
N GLU A 35 2.27 6.34 -8.85
CA GLU A 35 0.84 6.02 -8.88
C GLU A 35 0.08 6.83 -9.94
N ARG A 36 0.32 8.14 -10.03
CA ARG A 36 -0.31 8.99 -11.06
C ARG A 36 0.09 8.56 -12.47
N SER A 37 1.35 8.20 -12.67
CA SER A 37 1.84 7.67 -13.96
C SER A 37 1.22 6.32 -14.27
N PHE A 38 1.01 5.46 -13.27
CA PHE A 38 0.34 4.18 -13.43
C PHE A 38 -1.13 4.37 -13.84
N ALA A 39 -1.87 5.24 -13.14
CA ALA A 39 -3.23 5.63 -13.49
C ALA A 39 -3.35 6.16 -14.91
N LYS A 40 -2.46 7.08 -15.29
CA LYS A 40 -2.41 7.62 -16.65
C LYS A 40 -2.15 6.53 -17.68
N ALA A 41 -1.23 5.60 -17.41
CA ALA A 41 -0.98 4.48 -18.31
C ALA A 41 -2.21 3.57 -18.47
N GLY A 42 -3.02 3.38 -17.43
CA GLY A 42 -4.27 2.62 -17.50
C GLY A 42 -5.26 3.21 -18.50
N ILE A 43 -5.33 4.55 -18.57
CA ILE A 43 -6.15 5.28 -19.54
C ILE A 43 -5.56 5.21 -20.96
N ASP A 44 -4.28 5.55 -21.08
CA ASP A 44 -3.59 5.76 -22.36
C ASP A 44 -3.27 4.44 -23.09
N LYS A 45 -2.86 3.41 -22.33
CA LYS A 45 -2.37 2.12 -22.85
C LYS A 45 -3.30 0.95 -22.54
N GLY A 46 -4.31 1.16 -21.69
CA GLY A 46 -5.21 0.13 -21.23
C GLY A 46 -4.73 -0.57 -19.96
N ILE A 47 -5.68 -1.19 -19.26
CA ILE A 47 -5.48 -1.80 -17.93
C ILE A 47 -4.36 -2.84 -17.97
N ARG A 48 -4.39 -3.77 -18.92
CA ARG A 48 -3.43 -4.88 -19.00
C ARG A 48 -1.99 -4.38 -19.05
N ASP A 49 -1.68 -3.51 -20.00
CA ASP A 49 -0.30 -3.08 -20.26
C ASP A 49 0.19 -2.12 -19.16
N ALA A 50 -0.71 -1.32 -18.58
CA ALA A 50 -0.40 -0.50 -17.41
C ALA A 50 0.02 -1.35 -16.20
N PHE A 51 -0.74 -2.41 -15.88
CA PHE A 51 -0.41 -3.30 -14.78
C PHE A 51 0.90 -4.06 -15.07
N LEU A 52 1.09 -4.61 -16.27
CA LEU A 52 2.35 -5.28 -16.65
C LEU A 52 3.58 -4.38 -16.51
N ALA A 53 3.43 -3.08 -16.80
CA ALA A 53 4.52 -2.12 -16.67
C ALA A 53 4.85 -1.76 -15.21
N ASN A 54 3.86 -1.76 -14.31
CA ASN A 54 4.00 -1.19 -12.96
C ASN A 54 4.09 -2.24 -11.84
N LEU A 55 3.61 -3.45 -12.08
CA LEU A 55 3.71 -4.56 -11.14
C LEU A 55 5.18 -5.00 -10.94
N ASP A 56 5.52 -5.32 -9.70
CA ASP A 56 6.76 -6.04 -9.37
C ASP A 56 6.68 -7.49 -9.90
N GLU A 57 7.83 -8.13 -10.10
CA GLU A 57 7.89 -9.55 -10.50
C GLU A 57 7.31 -10.48 -9.42
N LYS A 58 7.40 -10.09 -8.14
CA LYS A 58 6.82 -10.82 -7.01
C LYS A 58 5.44 -10.31 -6.60
N SER A 59 4.82 -9.49 -7.45
CA SER A 59 3.54 -8.88 -7.12
C SER A 59 2.43 -9.92 -7.01
N VAL A 60 1.42 -9.62 -6.20
CA VAL A 60 0.19 -10.40 -6.11
C VAL A 60 -1.01 -9.51 -6.41
N VAL A 61 -2.01 -10.08 -7.08
CA VAL A 61 -3.26 -9.40 -7.41
C VAL A 61 -4.43 -10.31 -7.04
N PHE A 62 -5.57 -9.72 -6.74
CA PHE A 62 -6.76 -10.49 -6.38
C PHE A 62 -7.71 -10.62 -7.57
N VAL A 63 -7.85 -11.84 -8.09
CA VAL A 63 -8.68 -12.13 -9.27
C VAL A 63 -9.46 -13.41 -9.03
N GLN A 64 -10.77 -13.40 -9.31
CA GLN A 64 -11.66 -14.55 -9.13
C GLN A 64 -11.60 -15.14 -7.70
N ASN A 65 -11.72 -14.27 -6.70
CA ASN A 65 -11.69 -14.63 -5.28
C ASN A 65 -10.38 -15.30 -4.79
N GLN A 66 -9.25 -15.08 -5.48
CA GLN A 66 -7.95 -15.67 -5.13
C GLN A 66 -6.81 -14.68 -5.36
N PHE A 67 -5.82 -14.70 -4.47
CA PHE A 67 -4.53 -14.07 -4.73
C PHE A 67 -3.74 -14.88 -5.77
N ARG A 68 -3.24 -14.20 -6.80
CA ARG A 68 -2.46 -14.78 -7.89
C ARG A 68 -1.21 -13.96 -8.16
N PRO A 69 -0.13 -14.56 -8.71
CA PRO A 69 1.03 -13.79 -9.17
C PRO A 69 0.61 -12.75 -10.22
N GLY A 70 0.93 -11.48 -9.97
CA GLY A 70 0.40 -10.35 -10.71
C GLY A 70 0.80 -10.35 -12.19
N LYS A 71 2.11 -10.38 -12.47
CA LYS A 71 2.64 -10.38 -13.84
C LYS A 71 2.06 -11.50 -14.69
N ALA A 72 2.17 -12.73 -14.22
CA ALA A 72 1.65 -13.91 -14.93
C ALA A 72 0.13 -13.86 -15.16
N THR A 73 -0.62 -13.21 -14.26
CA THR A 73 -2.08 -13.02 -14.39
C THR A 73 -2.41 -12.04 -15.51
N TYR A 74 -1.72 -10.89 -15.57
CA TYR A 74 -1.97 -9.89 -16.60
C TYR A 74 -1.38 -10.25 -17.97
N GLU A 75 -0.31 -11.04 -18.03
CA GLU A 75 0.24 -11.55 -19.30
C GLU A 75 -0.81 -12.37 -20.06
N LYS A 76 -1.56 -13.18 -19.32
CA LYS A 76 -2.64 -14.05 -19.82
C LYS A 76 -3.98 -13.33 -19.96
N SER A 77 -4.12 -12.13 -19.41
CA SER A 77 -5.36 -11.38 -19.49
C SER A 77 -5.57 -10.85 -20.91
N PRO A 78 -6.79 -10.89 -21.46
CA PRO A 78 -7.08 -10.30 -22.75
C PRO A 78 -6.97 -8.77 -22.67
N VAL A 79 -6.60 -8.15 -23.80
CA VAL A 79 -6.78 -6.70 -23.96
C VAL A 79 -8.28 -6.43 -24.07
N GLY A 80 -8.81 -5.55 -23.21
CA GLY A 80 -10.22 -5.20 -23.18
C GLY A 80 -10.44 -3.70 -23.42
N PRO A 81 -11.64 -3.29 -23.85
CA PRO A 81 -11.96 -1.90 -24.09
C PRO A 81 -12.19 -1.08 -22.81
N ALA A 82 -12.35 -1.76 -21.67
CA ALA A 82 -12.66 -1.13 -20.39
C ALA A 82 -11.67 -0.04 -20.01
N LYS A 83 -12.19 1.06 -19.47
CA LYS A 83 -11.42 2.20 -18.99
C LYS A 83 -11.51 2.25 -17.47
N LEU A 84 -10.37 2.06 -16.82
CA LEU A 84 -10.22 2.24 -15.38
C LEU A 84 -9.57 3.60 -15.14
N SER A 85 -10.27 4.48 -14.42
CA SER A 85 -9.75 5.77 -13.97
C SER A 85 -9.59 5.72 -12.46
N TRP A 86 -8.41 6.07 -11.96
CA TRP A 86 -8.17 6.16 -10.51
C TRP A 86 -7.18 7.28 -10.22
N ARG A 87 -7.15 7.74 -8.96
CA ARG A 87 -6.15 8.70 -8.48
C ARG A 87 -5.89 8.51 -7.00
N PRO A 88 -4.64 8.67 -6.53
CA PRO A 88 -4.38 8.66 -5.10
C PRO A 88 -4.99 9.91 -4.47
N ASN A 89 -5.75 9.73 -3.39
CA ASN A 89 -6.16 10.81 -2.48
C ASN A 89 -5.46 10.70 -1.12
N TYR A 90 -4.73 9.61 -0.88
CA TYR A 90 -3.88 9.43 0.28
C TYR A 90 -2.66 8.59 -0.08
N ALA A 91 -1.54 8.86 0.61
CA ALA A 91 -0.32 8.09 0.53
C ALA A 91 0.42 8.13 1.88
N GLU A 92 1.14 7.06 2.19
CA GLU A 92 2.10 7.00 3.29
C GLU A 92 3.35 6.27 2.83
N ILE A 93 4.51 6.67 3.36
CA ILE A 93 5.80 6.06 3.03
C ILE A 93 6.56 5.73 4.33
N ALA A 94 7.28 4.61 4.32
CA ALA A 94 8.17 4.21 5.39
C ALA A 94 9.37 5.17 5.49
N LYS A 95 9.93 5.34 6.69
CA LYS A 95 11.15 6.14 6.91
C LYS A 95 12.37 5.71 6.09
N SER A 96 12.39 4.47 5.60
CA SER A 96 13.42 3.97 4.67
C SER A 96 13.35 4.63 3.29
N GLY A 97 12.18 5.18 2.91
CA GLY A 97 11.94 5.71 1.57
C GLY A 97 11.82 4.62 0.50
N THR A 98 11.68 3.34 0.89
CA THR A 98 11.68 2.21 -0.05
C THR A 98 10.37 1.41 -0.07
N LEU A 99 9.49 1.58 0.91
CA LEU A 99 8.16 0.95 0.93
C LEU A 99 7.12 2.03 1.23
N GLY A 100 5.98 1.99 0.56
CA GLY A 100 4.86 2.89 0.83
C GLY A 100 3.57 2.34 0.27
N PHE A 101 2.46 3.03 0.50
CA PHE A 101 1.19 2.70 -0.11
C PHE A 101 0.44 3.95 -0.52
N THR A 102 -0.45 3.76 -1.49
CA THR A 102 -1.39 4.75 -2.02
C THR A 102 -2.79 4.15 -2.00
N THR A 103 -3.79 5.01 -1.86
CA THR A 103 -5.20 4.63 -1.91
C THR A 103 -6.01 5.78 -2.48
N GLY A 104 -7.21 5.48 -2.97
CA GLY A 104 -8.12 6.49 -3.48
C GLY A 104 -9.24 5.91 -4.33
N PRO A 105 -10.10 6.78 -4.90
CA PRO A 105 -11.24 6.36 -5.68
C PRO A 105 -10.79 5.76 -7.03
N PHE A 106 -11.56 4.77 -7.49
CA PHE A 106 -11.54 4.35 -8.88
C PHE A 106 -12.96 4.35 -9.49
N GLU A 107 -13.00 4.45 -10.80
CA GLU A 107 -14.19 4.31 -11.62
C GLU A 107 -13.89 3.38 -12.80
N LEU A 108 -14.76 2.39 -13.03
CA LEU A 108 -14.68 1.51 -14.18
C LEU A 108 -15.76 1.88 -15.20
N ARG A 109 -15.35 2.12 -16.44
CA ARG A 109 -16.24 2.38 -17.58
C ARG A 109 -16.08 1.28 -18.65
N PRO A 110 -17.15 0.92 -19.38
CA PRO A 110 -17.12 -0.20 -20.32
C PRO A 110 -16.15 -0.04 -21.49
N ARG A 111 -16.07 1.15 -22.12
CA ARG A 111 -15.30 1.34 -23.37
C ARG A 111 -14.61 2.70 -23.51
N SER A 112 -15.20 3.78 -23.00
CA SER A 112 -14.65 5.13 -23.16
C SER A 112 -14.79 5.97 -21.88
N LEU A 113 -14.08 7.10 -21.79
CA LEU A 113 -14.13 7.97 -20.60
C LEU A 113 -15.40 8.83 -20.55
N GLU A 114 -16.10 8.97 -21.67
CA GLU A 114 -17.36 9.68 -21.83
C GLU A 114 -18.57 8.85 -21.36
N GLU A 115 -18.41 7.52 -21.24
CA GLU A 115 -19.45 6.65 -20.71
C GLU A 115 -19.63 6.81 -19.20
N VAL A 116 -20.84 6.50 -18.72
CA VAL A 116 -21.14 6.48 -17.28
C VAL A 116 -20.39 5.31 -16.62
N PRO A 117 -19.72 5.52 -15.47
CA PRO A 117 -19.09 4.43 -14.73
C PRO A 117 -20.11 3.36 -14.33
N VAL A 118 -19.75 2.10 -14.57
CA VAL A 118 -20.52 0.92 -14.17
C VAL A 118 -20.08 0.37 -12.81
N ALA A 119 -18.91 0.78 -12.31
CA ALA A 119 -18.47 0.49 -10.96
C ALA A 119 -17.69 1.66 -10.37
N TYR A 120 -17.82 1.84 -9.06
CA TYR A 120 -17.08 2.78 -8.23
C TYR A 120 -16.43 1.98 -7.10
N GLY A 121 -15.32 2.49 -6.58
CA GLY A 121 -14.68 1.85 -5.44
C GLY A 121 -13.46 2.60 -4.93
N GLN A 122 -12.74 1.96 -4.02
CA GLN A 122 -11.45 2.41 -3.51
C GLN A 122 -10.38 1.37 -3.84
N PHE A 123 -9.25 1.82 -4.40
CA PHE A 123 -8.08 0.97 -4.63
C PHE A 123 -7.07 1.15 -3.49
N THR A 124 -6.14 0.21 -3.34
CA THR A 124 -5.00 0.28 -2.45
C THR A 124 -3.84 -0.44 -3.11
N SER A 125 -2.80 0.33 -3.43
CA SER A 125 -1.55 -0.19 -3.99
C SER A 125 -0.45 -0.10 -2.94
N VAL A 126 0.21 -1.21 -2.64
CA VAL A 126 1.45 -1.20 -1.86
C VAL A 126 2.62 -1.24 -2.83
N TRP A 127 3.56 -0.32 -2.65
CA TRP A 127 4.66 -0.06 -3.55
C TRP A 127 6.01 -0.33 -2.87
N GLN A 128 6.95 -0.86 -3.64
CA GLN A 128 8.33 -1.04 -3.26
C GLN A 128 9.24 -0.34 -4.26
N LYS A 129 10.23 0.40 -3.75
CA LYS A 129 11.31 0.98 -4.53
C LYS A 129 12.35 -0.11 -4.76
N THR A 130 12.63 -0.38 -6.03
CA THR A 130 13.66 -1.32 -6.47
C THR A 130 15.06 -0.75 -6.21
N THR A 131 16.09 -1.60 -6.29
CA THR A 131 17.50 -1.19 -6.16
C THR A 131 17.93 -0.18 -7.23
N THR A 132 17.25 -0.16 -8.38
CA THR A 132 17.47 0.82 -9.46
C THR A 132 16.74 2.15 -9.24
N GLY A 133 16.00 2.29 -8.13
CA GLY A 133 15.26 3.51 -7.78
C GLY A 133 13.84 3.58 -8.36
N ASN A 134 13.44 2.64 -9.21
CA ASN A 134 12.08 2.57 -9.77
C ASN A 134 11.08 2.02 -8.75
N TRP A 135 9.88 2.60 -8.71
CA TRP A 135 8.77 2.08 -7.90
C TRP A 135 8.00 0.99 -8.65
N LYS A 136 7.65 -0.10 -7.94
CA LYS A 136 6.83 -1.21 -8.43
C LYS A 136 5.77 -1.60 -7.41
N VAL A 137 4.59 -1.99 -7.89
CA VAL A 137 3.47 -2.44 -7.04
C VAL A 137 3.71 -3.88 -6.59
N LEU A 138 3.70 -4.12 -5.28
CA LEU A 138 3.76 -5.46 -4.68
C LEU A 138 2.38 -6.10 -4.54
N ILE A 139 1.35 -5.30 -4.24
CA ILE A 139 -0.03 -5.75 -4.17
C ILE A 139 -0.95 -4.60 -4.57
N ASP A 140 -1.93 -4.90 -5.41
CA ASP A 140 -3.06 -4.03 -5.73
C ASP A 140 -4.34 -4.74 -5.31
N PHE A 141 -5.14 -4.07 -4.49
CA PHE A 141 -6.39 -4.59 -3.95
C PHE A 141 -7.35 -3.47 -3.62
N GLY A 142 -8.65 -3.74 -3.56
CA GLY A 142 -9.64 -2.70 -3.32
C GLY A 142 -11.00 -3.25 -2.95
N CYS A 143 -11.96 -2.36 -2.79
CA CYS A 143 -13.36 -2.70 -2.57
C CYS A 143 -14.26 -1.86 -3.48
N THR A 144 -15.42 -2.39 -3.84
CA THR A 144 -16.42 -1.65 -4.61
C THR A 144 -17.45 -1.03 -3.68
N HIS A 145 -18.09 0.05 -4.10
CA HIS A 145 -19.19 0.69 -3.39
C HIS A 145 -20.14 1.39 -4.36
N GLU A 146 -21.30 1.81 -3.86
CA GLU A 146 -22.24 2.62 -4.65
C GLU A 146 -21.62 3.97 -5.03
N LYS A 147 -22.19 4.64 -6.04
CA LYS A 147 -21.71 5.97 -6.46
C LYS A 147 -21.66 6.91 -5.24
N PRO A 148 -20.50 7.53 -4.94
CA PRO A 148 -20.41 8.42 -3.80
C PRO A 148 -21.23 9.69 -4.05
N ASN A 149 -21.87 10.21 -3.00
CA ASN A 149 -22.69 11.43 -3.07
C ASN A 149 -21.85 12.71 -3.22
N GLN A 150 -20.55 12.63 -2.92
CA GLN A 150 -19.60 13.73 -3.03
C GLN A 150 -18.29 13.24 -3.65
N PRO A 151 -17.57 14.10 -4.40
CA PRO A 151 -16.24 13.77 -4.87
C PRO A 151 -15.29 13.48 -3.70
N ALA A 152 -14.42 12.48 -3.87
CA ALA A 152 -13.36 12.25 -2.90
C ALA A 152 -12.41 13.46 -2.87
N PRO A 153 -11.81 13.80 -1.71
CA PRO A 153 -10.87 14.91 -1.62
C PRO A 153 -9.63 14.68 -2.52
N GLU A 154 -8.90 15.76 -2.79
CA GLU A 154 -7.58 15.66 -3.41
C GLU A 154 -6.52 15.19 -2.41
N LEU A 155 -5.41 14.66 -2.94
CA LEU A 155 -4.27 14.26 -2.12
C LEU A 155 -3.65 15.49 -1.47
N ASN A 156 -3.65 15.49 -0.14
CA ASN A 156 -2.96 16.48 0.68
C ASN A 156 -1.66 15.87 1.24
N PRO A 157 -0.47 16.38 0.85
CA PRO A 157 0.80 15.90 1.39
C PRO A 157 0.90 16.17 2.90
N PRO A 158 1.72 15.38 3.64
CA PRO A 158 2.04 15.69 5.03
C PRO A 158 2.71 17.07 5.17
N ASN A 159 2.37 17.80 6.22
CA ASN A 159 3.04 19.07 6.55
C ASN A 159 4.50 18.87 6.99
N GLN A 160 4.84 17.67 7.44
CA GLN A 160 6.18 17.30 7.90
C GLN A 160 6.51 15.88 7.44
N PHE A 161 7.74 15.69 6.95
CA PHE A 161 8.26 14.40 6.56
C PHE A 161 9.23 13.87 7.60
N ALA A 162 9.17 12.57 7.86
CA ALA A 162 10.09 11.94 8.79
C ALA A 162 11.53 11.96 8.26
N THR A 163 12.49 12.05 9.18
CA THR A 163 13.91 11.85 8.89
C THR A 163 14.13 10.48 8.26
N LYS A 164 14.90 10.45 7.17
CA LYS A 164 15.16 9.23 6.43
C LYS A 164 16.08 8.28 7.21
N VAL A 165 15.72 7.00 7.26
CA VAL A 165 16.50 5.94 7.90
C VAL A 165 17.22 5.14 6.81
N VAL A 166 18.53 5.36 6.69
CA VAL A 166 19.37 4.75 5.64
C VAL A 166 19.90 3.37 6.07
N ALA A 167 20.21 3.18 7.35
CA ALA A 167 20.58 1.89 7.91
C ALA A 167 19.33 1.02 8.07
N GLY A 168 19.11 0.10 7.12
CA GLY A 168 18.01 -0.84 7.16
C GLY A 168 18.22 -1.91 8.23
N LEU A 169 17.15 -2.25 8.95
CA LEU A 169 17.06 -3.42 9.79
C LEU A 169 16.87 -4.68 8.92
N ASP A 170 17.11 -5.86 9.50
CA ASP A 170 16.78 -7.13 8.87
C ASP A 170 15.26 -7.26 8.71
N THR A 171 14.79 -7.16 7.47
CA THR A 171 13.36 -7.23 7.14
C THR A 171 12.74 -8.58 7.48
N SER A 172 13.53 -9.65 7.58
CA SER A 172 13.03 -10.97 8.00
C SER A 172 12.63 -10.98 9.48
N VAL A 173 13.39 -10.27 10.33
CA VAL A 173 13.10 -10.12 11.76
C VAL A 173 11.87 -9.24 11.95
N ILE A 174 11.83 -8.07 11.30
CA ILE A 174 10.69 -7.16 11.44
C ILE A 174 9.41 -7.81 10.88
N SER A 175 9.48 -8.48 9.73
CA SER A 175 8.31 -9.15 9.15
C SER A 175 7.81 -10.30 10.04
N ARG A 176 8.68 -10.93 10.83
CA ARG A 176 8.29 -11.93 11.83
C ARG A 176 7.59 -11.29 13.03
N GLU A 177 8.08 -10.15 13.50
CA GLU A 177 7.44 -9.37 14.55
C GLU A 177 6.02 -8.94 14.11
N LEU A 178 5.89 -8.35 12.91
CA LEU A 178 4.57 -7.95 12.39
C LEU A 178 3.65 -9.16 12.21
N ARG A 179 4.18 -10.32 11.80
CA ARG A 179 3.40 -11.56 11.70
C ARG A 179 2.86 -12.03 13.04
N GLN A 180 3.58 -11.82 14.15
CA GLN A 180 3.06 -12.15 15.48
C GLN A 180 1.87 -11.28 15.85
N VAL A 181 1.91 -9.98 15.53
CA VAL A 181 0.77 -9.06 15.74
C VAL A 181 -0.43 -9.46 14.88
N GLU A 182 -0.19 -9.78 13.60
CA GLU A 182 -1.24 -10.28 12.69
C GLU A 182 -1.87 -11.58 13.20
N SER A 183 -1.06 -12.53 13.67
CA SER A 183 -1.56 -13.80 14.24
C SER A 183 -2.37 -13.58 15.51
N LEU A 184 -1.95 -12.68 16.40
CA LEU A 184 -2.70 -12.36 17.62
C LEU A 184 -4.03 -11.69 17.30
N PHE A 185 -4.04 -10.78 16.32
CA PHE A 185 -5.28 -10.21 15.80
C PHE A 185 -6.21 -11.32 15.29
N ALA A 186 -5.71 -12.20 14.42
CA ALA A 186 -6.48 -13.29 13.82
C ALA A 186 -7.05 -14.24 14.87
N GLU A 187 -6.23 -14.62 15.87
CA GLU A 187 -6.66 -15.47 16.97
C GLU A 187 -7.77 -14.81 17.80
N THR A 188 -7.59 -13.54 18.16
CA THR A 188 -8.57 -12.78 18.95
C THR A 188 -9.89 -12.61 18.19
N ALA A 189 -9.81 -12.29 16.89
CA ALA A 189 -10.98 -12.14 16.03
C ALA A 189 -11.78 -13.44 15.92
N ARG A 190 -11.10 -14.59 15.91
CA ARG A 190 -11.72 -15.91 15.84
C ARG A 190 -12.31 -16.37 17.19
N GLN A 191 -11.58 -16.16 18.28
CA GLN A 191 -11.97 -16.68 19.61
C GLN A 191 -12.96 -15.77 20.35
N LYS A 192 -12.92 -14.46 20.09
CA LYS A 192 -13.73 -13.47 20.79
C LYS A 192 -14.60 -12.69 19.83
N SER A 193 -14.05 -11.65 19.20
CA SER A 193 -14.74 -10.78 18.25
C SER A 193 -13.75 -9.90 17.49
N LEU A 194 -14.18 -9.32 16.37
CA LEU A 194 -13.44 -8.26 15.69
C LEU A 194 -13.19 -7.05 16.59
N HIS A 195 -14.15 -6.65 17.42
CA HIS A 195 -14.02 -5.56 18.38
C HIS A 195 -12.79 -5.76 19.25
N ASP A 196 -12.70 -6.93 19.88
CA ASP A 196 -11.59 -7.29 20.77
C ASP A 196 -10.25 -7.32 20.02
N ALA A 197 -10.26 -7.77 18.75
CA ALA A 197 -9.07 -7.81 17.91
C ALA A 197 -8.58 -6.40 17.51
N TYR A 198 -9.50 -5.45 17.29
CA TYR A 198 -9.14 -4.07 16.94
C TYR A 198 -8.58 -3.28 18.12
N GLN A 199 -9.11 -3.44 19.34
CA GLN A 199 -8.71 -2.63 20.50
C GLN A 199 -7.18 -2.46 20.68
N PRO A 200 -6.35 -3.52 20.64
CA PRO A 200 -4.91 -3.37 20.86
C PRO A 200 -4.15 -2.71 19.71
N VAL A 201 -4.74 -2.63 18.51
CA VAL A 201 -4.07 -2.14 17.29
C VAL A 201 -4.64 -0.83 16.76
N LEU A 202 -5.68 -0.29 17.38
CA LEU A 202 -6.21 1.01 17.01
C LEU A 202 -5.23 2.13 17.40
N PRO A 203 -4.91 3.07 16.49
CA PRO A 203 -4.06 4.19 16.83
C PRO A 203 -4.75 5.17 17.78
N ALA A 204 -4.01 5.66 18.78
CA ALA A 204 -4.48 6.68 19.71
C ALA A 204 -4.71 8.02 18.99
N SER A 205 -3.68 8.55 18.33
CA SER A 205 -3.65 9.87 17.68
C SER A 205 -3.74 9.84 16.16
N ASP A 206 -3.19 8.79 15.55
CA ASP A 206 -3.11 8.65 14.10
C ASP A 206 -4.49 8.35 13.49
N SER A 207 -4.76 8.85 12.28
CA SER A 207 -5.94 8.44 11.51
C SER A 207 -5.78 7.02 10.99
N ILE A 208 -6.90 6.28 10.92
CA ILE A 208 -7.06 4.93 10.39
C ILE A 208 -8.11 4.92 9.29
N ARG A 209 -7.94 4.06 8.27
CA ARG A 209 -8.91 3.83 7.19
C ARG A 209 -9.42 2.40 7.16
N LEU A 210 -10.73 2.22 7.17
CA LEU A 210 -11.36 0.91 6.98
C LEU A 210 -12.20 0.95 5.69
N LEU A 211 -11.72 0.22 4.69
CA LEU A 211 -12.35 0.04 3.39
C LEU A 211 -13.16 -1.27 3.46
N ARG A 212 -14.44 -1.18 3.12
CA ARG A 212 -15.41 -2.28 3.21
C ARG A 212 -16.18 -2.40 1.92
N GLU A 213 -16.36 -3.63 1.46
CA GLU A 213 -17.21 -3.89 0.31
C GLU A 213 -18.62 -3.31 0.52
N GLY A 214 -19.09 -2.52 -0.44
CA GLY A 214 -20.36 -1.80 -0.40
C GLY A 214 -20.34 -0.43 0.26
N HIS A 215 -19.21 0.05 0.81
CA HIS A 215 -19.15 1.31 1.58
C HIS A 215 -18.02 2.23 1.10
N VAL A 216 -18.27 3.54 1.06
CA VAL A 216 -17.37 4.53 0.42
C VAL A 216 -15.99 4.62 1.09
N LEU A 217 -15.92 4.92 2.40
CA LEU A 217 -14.71 4.89 3.22
C LEU A 217 -15.12 5.17 4.67
N TYR A 218 -14.61 4.39 5.63
CA TYR A 218 -14.59 4.79 7.04
C TYR A 218 -13.20 5.33 7.38
N GLU A 219 -13.13 6.53 7.93
CA GLU A 219 -11.88 7.18 8.31
C GLU A 219 -11.96 7.82 9.70
N GLY A 220 -10.84 7.80 10.43
CA GLY A 220 -10.70 8.48 11.71
C GLY A 220 -11.74 8.00 12.72
N ALA A 221 -12.59 8.92 13.20
CA ALA A 221 -13.63 8.60 14.19
C ALA A 221 -14.67 7.59 13.68
N THR A 222 -15.05 7.65 12.40
CA THR A 222 -16.04 6.72 11.81
C THR A 222 -15.46 5.30 11.68
N ALA A 223 -14.18 5.19 11.34
CA ALA A 223 -13.46 3.92 11.35
C ALA A 223 -13.34 3.33 12.76
N LYS A 224 -13.01 4.16 13.77
CA LYS A 224 -12.99 3.73 15.18
C LYS A 224 -14.36 3.27 15.65
N HIS A 225 -15.43 3.98 15.27
CA HIS A 225 -16.79 3.57 15.60
C HIS A 225 -17.14 2.21 14.97
N LEU A 226 -16.82 2.01 13.68
CA LEU A 226 -17.02 0.71 13.01
C LEU A 226 -16.23 -0.41 13.69
N ALA A 227 -14.96 -0.17 14.02
CA ALA A 227 -14.14 -1.15 14.73
C ALA A 227 -14.75 -1.51 16.09
N ASN A 228 -15.25 -0.52 16.82
CA ASN A 228 -15.90 -0.71 18.12
C ASN A 228 -17.25 -1.43 18.03
N SER A 229 -17.98 -1.33 16.91
CA SER A 229 -19.27 -2.02 16.74
C SER A 229 -19.18 -3.39 16.06
N SER A 230 -17.98 -3.78 15.58
CA SER A 230 -17.75 -5.05 14.88
C SER A 230 -17.68 -6.23 15.86
N ILE A 231 -18.81 -6.82 16.22
CA ILE A 231 -18.86 -7.93 17.22
C ILE A 231 -18.72 -9.33 16.60
N GLN A 232 -18.57 -9.44 15.28
CA GLN A 232 -18.53 -10.73 14.58
C GLN A 232 -17.23 -11.48 14.89
N GLN A 233 -17.33 -12.81 14.97
CA GLN A 233 -16.16 -13.70 14.98
C GLN A 233 -15.73 -13.99 13.55
N VAL A 234 -14.46 -13.76 13.23
CA VAL A 234 -13.94 -13.91 11.86
C VAL A 234 -12.66 -14.74 11.88
N ASP A 235 -12.62 -15.79 11.06
CA ASP A 235 -11.42 -16.61 10.90
C ASP A 235 -10.50 -16.00 9.84
N TYR A 236 -9.45 -15.32 10.30
CA TYR A 236 -8.40 -14.80 9.43
C TYR A 236 -7.32 -15.85 9.19
N GLN A 237 -6.94 -16.00 7.92
CA GLN A 237 -5.87 -16.86 7.42
C GLN A 237 -4.82 -15.98 6.70
N PRO A 238 -3.85 -15.42 7.44
CA PRO A 238 -2.80 -14.59 6.86
C PRO A 238 -1.92 -15.40 5.90
N ALA A 239 -1.71 -14.89 4.69
CA ALA A 239 -0.82 -15.52 3.71
C ALA A 239 0.62 -15.01 3.86
N GLN A 240 0.80 -13.69 3.91
CA GLN A 240 2.13 -13.08 3.94
C GLN A 240 2.11 -11.76 4.70
N THR A 241 3.27 -11.44 5.26
CA THR A 241 3.59 -10.19 5.95
C THR A 241 4.92 -9.70 5.42
N ILE A 242 5.00 -8.41 5.07
CA ILE A 242 6.23 -7.73 4.66
C ILE A 242 6.33 -6.42 5.43
N ALA A 243 7.50 -6.13 5.99
CA ALA A 243 7.80 -4.86 6.62
C ALA A 243 8.95 -4.13 5.92
N ALA A 244 8.91 -2.80 5.98
CA ALA A 244 9.95 -1.93 5.47
C ALA A 244 11.25 -2.07 6.30
N PRO A 245 12.43 -1.88 5.70
CA PRO A 245 13.71 -1.92 6.42
C PRO A 245 13.82 -0.93 7.58
N SER A 246 13.03 0.15 7.56
CA SER A 246 12.97 1.13 8.65
C SER A 246 12.14 0.68 9.86
N GLY A 247 11.45 -0.45 9.76
CA GLY A 247 10.70 -1.05 10.88
C GLY A 247 9.42 -0.32 11.28
N ASP A 248 8.97 0.66 10.49
CA ASP A 248 7.87 1.57 10.84
C ASP A 248 6.63 1.47 9.95
N LEU A 249 6.71 0.71 8.86
CA LEU A 249 5.60 0.43 7.95
C LEU A 249 5.67 -1.03 7.47
N GLY A 250 4.53 -1.66 7.26
CA GLY A 250 4.44 -2.98 6.66
C GLY A 250 3.02 -3.27 6.21
N PHE A 251 2.81 -4.44 5.60
CA PHE A 251 1.50 -4.91 5.22
C PHE A 251 1.37 -6.41 5.44
N SER A 252 0.13 -6.85 5.62
CA SER A 252 -0.27 -8.25 5.61
C SER A 252 -1.47 -8.44 4.69
N TYR A 253 -1.57 -9.60 4.06
CA TYR A 253 -2.75 -9.95 3.27
C TYR A 253 -3.05 -11.44 3.43
N GLY A 254 -4.28 -11.81 3.13
CA GLY A 254 -4.75 -13.18 3.26
C GLY A 254 -6.25 -13.26 3.11
N TYR A 255 -6.85 -14.27 3.72
CA TYR A 255 -8.28 -14.48 3.65
C TYR A 255 -8.95 -14.30 4.99
N ALA A 256 -10.20 -13.85 4.97
CA ALA A 256 -11.09 -13.75 6.10
C ALA A 256 -12.34 -14.58 5.81
N THR A 257 -12.78 -15.37 6.79
CA THR A 257 -13.97 -16.23 6.65
C THR A 257 -15.00 -15.90 7.72
N PHE A 258 -16.23 -15.65 7.28
CA PHE A 258 -17.41 -15.46 8.14
C PHE A 258 -18.59 -16.16 7.49
N ASN A 259 -19.39 -16.89 8.28
CA ASN A 259 -20.55 -17.65 7.77
C ASN A 259 -20.23 -18.49 6.51
N GLN A 260 -19.11 -19.22 6.52
CA GLN A 260 -18.60 -20.03 5.40
C GLN A 260 -18.22 -19.25 4.13
N ILE A 261 -18.38 -17.93 4.12
CA ILE A 261 -17.96 -17.07 3.01
C ILE A 261 -16.51 -16.66 3.25
N LYS A 262 -15.63 -17.06 2.34
CA LYS A 262 -14.20 -16.73 2.35
C LYS A 262 -13.93 -15.61 1.34
N GLN A 263 -13.35 -14.51 1.81
CA GLN A 263 -13.00 -13.33 1.02
C GLN A 263 -11.58 -12.85 1.36
N ALA A 264 -10.99 -12.00 0.53
CA ALA A 264 -9.66 -11.44 0.80
C ALA A 264 -9.70 -10.25 1.76
N TYR A 265 -8.54 -10.02 2.37
CA TYR A 265 -8.22 -8.77 3.06
C TYR A 265 -6.78 -8.33 2.77
N LEU A 266 -6.53 -7.03 2.96
CA LEU A 266 -5.22 -6.40 2.99
C LEU A 266 -5.19 -5.45 4.18
N ARG A 267 -4.16 -5.53 5.03
CA ARG A 267 -3.89 -4.57 6.10
C ARG A 267 -2.57 -3.88 5.87
N ILE A 268 -2.57 -2.57 6.09
CA ILE A 268 -1.38 -1.77 6.21
C ILE A 268 -1.16 -1.47 7.68
N TRP A 269 0.07 -1.68 8.13
CA TRP A 269 0.50 -1.54 9.51
C TRP A 269 1.53 -0.43 9.61
N ARG A 270 1.43 0.37 10.66
CA ARG A 270 2.43 1.39 11.02
C ARG A 270 2.93 1.15 12.42
N LYS A 271 4.22 1.33 12.66
CA LYS A 271 4.80 1.24 14.00
C LYS A 271 4.96 2.63 14.59
N ARG A 272 4.40 2.85 15.78
CA ARG A 272 4.53 4.11 16.55
C ARG A 272 4.95 3.75 17.98
N ASN A 273 5.99 4.40 18.49
CA ASN A 273 6.50 4.17 19.85
C ASN A 273 6.73 2.68 20.19
N GLY A 274 7.21 1.90 19.21
CA GLY A 274 7.46 0.46 19.40
C GLY A 274 6.24 -0.45 19.19
N HIS A 275 5.05 0.08 18.93
CA HIS A 275 3.82 -0.71 18.77
C HIS A 275 3.30 -0.65 17.33
N TRP A 276 2.96 -1.82 16.78
CA TRP A 276 2.25 -1.91 15.51
C TRP A 276 0.79 -1.54 15.68
N GLN A 277 0.34 -0.63 14.83
CA GLN A 277 -1.02 -0.11 14.79
C GLN A 277 -1.55 -0.23 13.36
N LEU A 278 -2.86 -0.39 13.24
CA LEU A 278 -3.52 -0.50 11.96
C LEU A 278 -3.62 0.89 11.31
N ALA A 279 -3.02 1.03 10.12
CA ALA A 279 -3.08 2.24 9.31
C ALA A 279 -4.28 2.20 8.36
N GLN A 280 -4.46 1.06 7.70
CA GLN A 280 -5.56 0.81 6.78
C GLN A 280 -5.92 -0.67 6.74
N GLU A 281 -7.20 -0.98 6.54
CA GLU A 281 -7.63 -2.33 6.15
C GLU A 281 -8.61 -2.26 4.98
N VAL A 282 -8.38 -3.08 3.97
CA VAL A 282 -9.37 -3.43 2.94
C VAL A 282 -9.91 -4.80 3.29
N LEU A 283 -11.23 -4.91 3.47
CA LEU A 283 -11.90 -6.17 3.77
C LEU A 283 -13.08 -6.36 2.80
N SER A 284 -12.97 -7.37 1.92
CA SER A 284 -14.03 -7.68 0.96
C SER A 284 -15.18 -8.52 1.55
N LEU A 285 -14.99 -9.00 2.78
CA LEU A 285 -16.00 -9.75 3.52
C LEU A 285 -17.15 -8.83 3.95
N LYS A 286 -18.39 -9.25 3.70
CA LYS A 286 -19.60 -8.56 4.15
C LYS A 286 -20.17 -9.24 5.39
N PHE A 287 -20.57 -8.44 6.36
CA PHE A 287 -21.29 -8.87 7.57
C PHE A 287 -22.77 -8.53 7.40
N SER A 288 -23.44 -9.22 6.47
CA SER A 288 -24.88 -9.11 6.20
C SER A 288 -25.58 -10.41 6.57
#